data_AF-A0AAF5Q6T8-F1
#
_entry.id   AF-A0AAF5Q6T8-F1
#
_cell.length_a   1.000
_cell.length_b   1.000
_cell.length_c   1.000
_cell.angle_alpha   90.00
_cell.angle_beta   90.00
_cell.angle_gamma   90.00
#
_symmetry.space_group_name_H-M   'P 1'
#
loop_
_entity.id
_entity.type
_entity.pdbx_description
1 polymer ?
#
loop_
_entity_poly.entity_id
_entity_poly.type
_entity_poly.pdbx_seq_one_letter_code
_entity_poly.pdbx_strand_id
1 'polypeptide(L)'
;MGMITGREYYFVIVGHNGQLTFEMEFPVVDAKKRPYSNIRHLNQFIAHAALDIIDEQMLTNPQMYLKVYINLSVISGNNKL
;
A
#
# COMPACT_ATOMS: atom_id res chain seq x y z
N MET A 1 -25.41 -17.83 -1.90
CA MET A 1 -24.93 -16.44 -1.77
C MET A 1 -23.44 -16.50 -1.50
N GLY A 2 -22.59 -16.41 -2.52
CA GLY A 2 -21.14 -16.47 -2.33
C GLY A 2 -20.68 -15.24 -1.55
N MET A 3 -19.95 -15.43 -0.44
CA MET A 3 -19.28 -14.33 0.22
C MET A 3 -18.33 -13.69 -0.80
N ILE A 4 -18.60 -12.46 -1.19
CA ILE A 4 -17.60 -11.63 -1.86
C ILE A 4 -16.52 -11.43 -0.79
N THR A 5 -15.44 -12.21 -0.86
CA THR A 5 -14.24 -11.92 -0.06
C THR A 5 -13.65 -10.65 -0.66
N GLY A 6 -14.21 -9.50 -0.24
CA GLY A 6 -13.73 -8.21 -0.70
C GLY A 6 -12.24 -8.10 -0.38
N ARG A 7 -11.47 -7.56 -1.31
CA ARG A 7 -10.10 -7.13 -1.04
C ARG A 7 -10.13 -5.63 -0.81
N GLU A 8 -9.36 -5.17 0.16
CA GLU A 8 -9.12 -3.74 0.35
C GLU A 8 -8.05 -3.31 -0.65
N TYR A 9 -8.27 -2.17 -1.30
CA TYR A 9 -7.29 -1.58 -2.20
C TYR A 9 -6.96 -0.16 -1.75
N TYR A 10 -5.69 0.18 -1.88
CA TYR A 10 -5.19 1.54 -1.72
C TYR A 10 -4.53 1.94 -3.03
N PHE A 11 -5.00 3.02 -3.62
CA PHE A 11 -4.52 3.54 -4.90
C PHE A 11 -3.91 4.92 -4.70
N VAL A 12 -2.73 5.13 -5.27
CA VAL A 12 -2.03 6.41 -5.23
C VAL A 12 -1.50 6.78 -6.60
N ILE A 13 -1.45 8.09 -6.86
CA ILE A 13 -0.66 8.66 -7.95
C ILE A 13 0.48 9.43 -7.32
N VAL A 14 1.69 9.14 -7.79
CA VAL A 14 2.92 9.74 -7.27
C VAL A 14 3.49 10.67 -8.33
N GLY A 15 3.75 11.91 -7.94
CA GLY A 15 4.41 12.91 -8.78
C GLY A 15 5.93 12.73 -8.80
N HIS A 16 6.61 13.48 -9.66
CA HIS A 16 8.06 13.37 -9.89
C HIS A 16 8.95 13.49 -8.64
N ASN A 17 8.49 14.19 -7.60
CA ASN A 17 9.26 14.40 -6.37
C ASN A 17 8.91 13.40 -5.26
N GLY A 18 8.27 12.27 -5.60
CA GLY A 18 7.77 11.31 -4.61
C GLY A 18 6.52 11.78 -3.86
N GLN A 19 5.97 12.96 -4.21
CA GLN A 19 4.75 13.47 -3.58
C GLN A 19 3.54 12.66 -4.04
N LEU A 20 2.70 12.24 -3.08
CA LEU A 20 1.38 11.70 -3.40
C LEU A 20 0.46 12.83 -3.89
N THR A 21 0.19 12.85 -5.20
CA THR A 21 -0.69 13.86 -5.81
C THR A 21 -2.16 13.45 -5.76
N PHE A 22 -2.41 12.15 -5.58
CA PHE A 22 -3.75 11.58 -5.42
C PHE A 22 -3.71 10.34 -4.54
N GLU A 23 -4.73 10.15 -3.71
CA GLU A 23 -4.91 9.00 -2.82
C GLU A 23 -6.39 8.58 -2.85
N MET A 24 -6.66 7.27 -2.93
CA MET A 24 -8.01 6.71 -2.84
C MET A 24 -7.99 5.35 -2.16
N GLU A 25 -8.93 5.15 -1.24
CA GLU A 25 -9.14 3.87 -0.54
C GLU A 25 -10.41 3.19 -1.04
N PHE A 26 -10.33 1.88 -1.27
CA PHE A 26 -11.44 1.01 -1.61
C PHE A 26 -11.64 -0.01 -0.48
N PRO A 27 -12.32 0.35 0.61
CA PRO A 27 -12.55 -0.55 1.73
C PRO A 27 -13.54 -1.65 1.35
N VAL A 28 -13.43 -2.80 2.01
CA VAL A 28 -14.50 -3.80 1.99
C VAL A 28 -15.69 -3.25 2.77
N VAL A 29 -16.88 -3.44 2.24
CA VAL A 29 -18.16 -3.07 2.87
C VAL A 29 -18.10 -3.52 4.35
N ASP A 30 -18.24 -2.56 5.28
CA ASP A 30 -18.12 -2.69 6.75
C ASP A 30 -16.79 -2.30 7.46
N ALA A 31 -15.85 -1.62 6.79
CA ALA A 31 -14.63 -1.08 7.43
C ALA A 31 -14.85 0.03 8.50
N LYS A 32 -16.10 0.33 8.89
CA LYS A 32 -16.51 1.45 9.76
C LYS A 32 -15.95 1.46 11.19
N LYS A 33 -15.16 0.45 11.59
CA LYS A 33 -14.67 0.28 12.98
C LYS A 33 -13.17 0.49 13.19
N ARG A 34 -12.37 0.74 12.14
CA ARG A 34 -10.92 0.92 12.31
C ARG A 34 -10.55 2.41 12.39
N PRO A 35 -9.57 2.79 13.23
CA PRO A 35 -9.07 4.16 13.28
C PRO A 35 -8.43 4.52 11.93
N TYR A 36 -9.17 5.30 11.14
CA TYR A 36 -8.86 5.61 9.74
C TYR A 36 -7.49 6.28 9.56
N SER A 37 -7.05 7.10 10.52
CA SER A 37 -5.76 7.80 10.46
C SER A 37 -4.55 6.85 10.47
N ASN A 38 -4.55 5.83 11.32
CA ASN A 38 -3.41 4.91 11.45
C ASN A 38 -3.26 4.01 10.22
N ILE A 39 -4.38 3.61 9.62
CA ILE A 39 -4.39 2.83 8.38
C ILE A 39 -3.87 3.69 7.24
N ARG A 40 -4.29 4.94 7.13
CA ARG A 40 -3.79 5.85 6.09
C ARG A 40 -2.27 6.04 6.19
N HIS A 41 -1.73 6.32 7.37
CA HIS A 41 -0.28 6.47 7.53
C HIS A 41 0.50 5.19 7.20
N LEU A 42 -0.05 4.03 7.57
CA LEU A 42 0.55 2.74 7.20
C LEU A 42 0.52 2.53 5.69
N ASN A 43 -0.62 2.79 5.04
CA ASN A 43 -0.77 2.69 3.59
C ASN A 43 0.22 3.60 2.85
N GLN A 44 0.40 4.84 3.32
CA GLN A 44 1.39 5.77 2.78
C GLN A 44 2.82 5.28 2.95
N PHE A 45 3.16 4.74 4.13
CA PHE A 45 4.46 4.14 4.41
C PHE A 45 4.75 2.96 3.48
N ILE A 46 3.78 2.05 3.32
CA ILE A 46 3.87 0.89 2.42
C ILE A 46 4.04 1.36 0.97
N ALA A 47 3.26 2.35 0.52
CA ALA A 47 3.34 2.88 -0.84
C ALA A 47 4.72 3.51 -1.12
N HIS A 48 5.27 4.28 -0.17
CA HIS A 48 6.62 4.82 -0.32
C HIS A 48 7.68 3.72 -0.38
N ALA A 49 7.63 2.73 0.51
CA ALA A 49 8.57 1.61 0.49
C ALA A 49 8.48 0.78 -0.79
N ALA A 50 7.29 0.73 -1.43
CA ALA A 50 7.12 0.06 -2.71
C ALA A 50 7.74 0.85 -3.88
N LEU A 51 7.80 2.20 -3.81
CA LEU A 51 8.39 3.02 -4.87
C LEU A 51 9.87 2.71 -5.11
N ASP A 52 10.64 2.49 -4.04
CA ASP A 52 12.06 2.13 -4.15
C ASP A 52 12.25 0.87 -5.03
N ILE A 53 11.38 -0.13 -4.86
CA ILE A 53 11.40 -1.37 -5.66
C ILE A 53 11.02 -1.09 -7.12
N ILE A 54 10.01 -0.24 -7.35
CA ILE A 54 9.58 0.11 -8.71
C ILE A 54 10.67 0.88 -9.45
N ASP A 55 11.35 1.81 -8.79
CA ASP A 55 12.46 2.58 -9.37
C ASP A 55 13.58 1.65 -9.87
N GLU A 56 13.94 0.62 -9.09
CA GLU A 56 14.90 -0.41 -9.53
C GLU A 56 14.39 -1.21 -10.73
N GLN A 57 13.10 -1.59 -10.75
CA GLN A 57 12.52 -2.34 -11.86
C GLN A 57 12.48 -1.51 -13.16
N MET A 58 12.23 -0.21 -13.08
CA MET A 58 12.17 0.69 -14.24
C MET A 58 13.51 0.81 -14.97
N LEU A 59 14.64 0.58 -14.30
CA LEU A 59 15.96 0.60 -14.93
C LEU A 59 16.15 -0.54 -15.95
N THR A 60 15.42 -1.64 -15.80
CA THR A 60 15.60 -2.86 -16.61
C THR A 60 14.36 -3.26 -17.40
N ASN A 61 13.18 -2.77 -17.01
CA ASN A 61 11.91 -3.09 -17.64
C ASN A 61 11.23 -1.83 -18.22
N PRO A 62 11.06 -1.72 -19.55
CA PRO A 62 10.40 -0.58 -20.18
C PRO A 62 8.87 -0.64 -20.14
N GLN A 63 8.25 -1.70 -19.58
CA GLN A 63 6.80 -1.81 -19.50
C GLN A 63 6.24 -0.84 -18.45
N MET A 64 5.22 -0.05 -18.85
CA MET A 64 4.52 0.86 -17.92
C MET A 64 3.65 0.13 -16.90
N TYR A 65 3.25 -1.11 -17.18
CA TYR A 65 2.49 -1.94 -16.25
C TYR A 65 3.42 -2.97 -15.60
N LEU A 66 3.62 -2.83 -14.28
CA LEU A 66 4.40 -3.74 -13.47
C LEU A 66 3.49 -4.45 -12.46
N LYS A 67 3.59 -5.77 -12.39
CA LYS A 67 2.91 -6.58 -11.38
C LYS A 67 3.95 -7.13 -10.40
N VAL A 68 4.05 -6.50 -9.23
CA VAL A 68 4.99 -6.87 -8.17
C VAL A 68 4.22 -7.35 -6.94
N TYR A 69 4.74 -8.37 -6.26
CA TYR A 69 4.16 -8.89 -5.02
C TYR A 69 5.12 -8.59 -3.85
N ILE A 70 4.69 -7.74 -2.93
CA ILE A 70 5.46 -7.34 -1.75
C ILE A 70 4.76 -7.90 -0.51
N ASN A 71 5.50 -8.62 0.33
CA ASN A 71 5.02 -9.06 1.65
C ASN A 71 5.77 -8.27 2.73
N LEU A 72 5.03 -7.46 3.50
CA LEU A 72 5.56 -6.67 4.61
C LEU A 72 5.06 -7.27 5.92
N SER A 73 5.99 -7.65 6.78
CA SER A 73 5.72 -8.14 8.14
C SER A 73 6.22 -7.12 9.16
N VAL A 74 5.33 -6.58 9.98
CA VAL A 74 5.69 -5.69 11.09
C VAL A 74 6.01 -6.55 12.32
N ILE A 75 7.26 -6.54 12.77
CA ILE A 75 7.69 -7.27 13.96
C ILE A 75 7.51 -6.36 15.17
N SER A 76 6.52 -6.64 16.02
CA SER A 76 6.36 -5.96 17.31
C SER A 76 7.32 -6.60 18.32
N GLY A 77 8.37 -5.87 18.70
CA GLY A 77 9.31 -6.30 19.73
C GLY A 77 8.67 -6.26 21.12
N ASN A 78 8.19 -7.40 21.62
CA ASN A 78 7.88 -7.54 23.05
C ASN A 78 9.16 -7.79 23.84
N ASN A 79 9.99 -6.76 24.02
CA ASN A 79 11.03 -6.80 25.03
C ASN A 79 10.40 -6.49 26.40
N LYS A 80 9.73 -7.49 26.98
CA LYS A 80 9.59 -7.54 28.44
C LYS A 80 10.91 -8.08 28.99
N LEU A 81 11.71 -7.18 29.56
CA LEU A 81 12.73 -7.53 30.56
C LEU A 81 12.04 -8.09 31.81
#